data_AF-A0A1C3Y8I0-F1
#
_entry.id   AF-A0A1C3Y8I0-F1
#
_cell.length_a   1.000
_cell.length_b   1.000
_cell.length_c   1.000
_cell.angle_alpha   90.00
_cell.angle_beta   90.00
_cell.angle_gamma   90.00
#
_symmetry.space_group_name_H-M   'P 1'
#
loop_
_entity.id
_entity.type
_entity.pdbx_description
1 polymer ?
#
loop_
_entity_poly.entity_id
_entity_poly.type
_entity_poly.pdbx_seq_one_letter_code
_entity_poly.pdbx_strand_id
1 'polypeptide(L)'
;MLPNVTLPDYSFFNRLFVQTKDPAWSWLDELDRGRLSDNIKQAASDEQWREIFGSAGLKVRRHSNHLSKHIIQAWDIGFRPMFPAFLKAVEAIPVDKLADVKSEWVESLKRFAVPFAATEMHNNPTNAFHCYVLSK
;
A
#
# COMPACT_ATOMS: atom_id res chain seq x y z
N MET A 1 9.29 5.17 3.14
CA MET A 1 8.16 4.87 4.04
C MET A 1 8.45 3.52 4.65
N LEU A 2 8.40 3.39 5.98
CA LEU A 2 8.73 2.14 6.67
C LEU A 2 7.47 1.55 7.29
N PRO A 3 7.26 0.22 7.22
CA PRO A 3 6.07 -0.41 7.75
C PRO A 3 5.94 -0.21 9.27
N ASN A 4 4.76 0.23 9.71
CA ASN A 4 4.35 0.23 11.11
C ASN A 4 3.89 -1.18 11.49
N VAL A 5 3.94 -1.51 12.79
CA VAL A 5 3.43 -2.77 13.35
C VAL A 5 1.96 -3.03 13.02
N THR A 6 1.19 -2.00 12.66
CA THR A 6 -0.22 -2.14 12.27
C THR A 6 -0.43 -2.62 10.83
N LEU A 7 0.57 -2.49 9.94
CA LEU A 7 0.42 -2.85 8.54
C LEU A 7 0.00 -4.32 8.33
N PRO A 8 0.64 -5.31 8.99
CA PRO A 8 0.24 -6.71 8.83
C PRO A 8 -1.25 -6.94 9.15
N ASP A 9 -1.80 -6.27 10.16
CA ASP A 9 -3.21 -6.44 10.57
C ASP A 9 -4.20 -5.82 9.59
N TYR A 10 -3.74 -4.85 8.80
CA TYR A 10 -4.58 -4.16 7.82
C TYR A 10 -4.69 -4.95 6.54
N SER A 11 -3.71 -5.80 6.23
CA SER A 11 -3.75 -6.64 5.05
C SER A 11 -4.75 -7.78 5.18
N PHE A 12 -5.61 -7.93 4.16
CA PHE A 12 -6.52 -9.07 4.10
C PHE A 12 -5.77 -10.39 4.02
N PHE A 13 -4.71 -10.46 3.19
CA PHE A 13 -3.91 -11.67 3.02
C PHE A 13 -3.32 -12.15 4.36
N ASN A 14 -2.64 -11.26 5.08
CA ASN A 14 -2.03 -11.65 6.35
C ASN A 14 -3.08 -12.07 7.39
N ARG A 15 -4.14 -11.27 7.55
CA ARG A 15 -5.16 -11.51 8.57
C ARG A 15 -6.03 -12.74 8.29
N LEU A 16 -6.42 -12.96 7.04
CA LEU A 16 -7.41 -13.98 6.68
C LEU A 16 -6.78 -15.27 6.17
N PHE A 17 -5.54 -15.25 5.66
CA PHE A 17 -4.89 -16.44 5.14
C PHE A 17 -3.63 -16.83 5.92
N VAL A 18 -2.66 -15.93 6.11
CA VAL A 18 -1.39 -16.27 6.80
C VAL A 18 -1.63 -16.65 8.27
N GLN A 19 -2.42 -15.87 8.99
CA GLN A 19 -2.68 -16.10 10.42
C GLN A 19 -3.60 -17.30 10.68
N THR A 20 -4.65 -17.48 9.88
CA THR A 20 -5.67 -18.52 10.09
C THR A 20 -5.29 -19.86 9.45
N LYS A 21 -4.47 -19.83 8.38
CA LYS A 21 -4.19 -20.95 7.49
C LYS A 21 -5.44 -21.60 6.87
N ASP A 22 -6.53 -20.86 6.76
CA ASP A 22 -7.79 -21.34 6.20
C ASP A 22 -7.73 -21.36 4.65
N PRO A 23 -7.84 -22.54 4.01
CA PRO A 23 -7.75 -22.67 2.55
C PRO A 23 -8.81 -21.88 1.79
N ALA A 24 -9.94 -21.54 2.41
CA ALA A 24 -10.98 -20.72 1.80
C ALA A 24 -10.48 -19.32 1.39
N TRP A 25 -9.36 -18.86 1.98
CA TRP A 25 -8.74 -17.57 1.70
C TRP A 25 -7.47 -17.66 0.83
N SER A 26 -7.15 -18.83 0.28
CA SER A 26 -5.95 -19.03 -0.56
C SER A 26 -5.89 -18.10 -1.78
N TRP A 27 -7.03 -17.70 -2.32
CA TRP A 27 -7.13 -16.73 -3.41
C TRP A 27 -6.51 -15.35 -3.08
N LEU A 28 -6.35 -15.00 -1.79
CA LEU A 28 -5.70 -13.75 -1.39
C LEU A 28 -4.20 -13.72 -1.74
N ASP A 29 -3.57 -14.86 -1.99
CA ASP A 29 -2.18 -14.93 -2.48
C ASP A 29 -2.03 -14.22 -3.84
N GLU A 30 -3.05 -14.34 -4.71
CA GLU A 30 -3.10 -13.63 -6.00
C GLU A 30 -3.20 -12.11 -5.83
N LEU A 31 -3.74 -11.63 -4.71
CA LEU A 31 -3.78 -10.21 -4.38
C LEU A 31 -2.47 -9.72 -3.76
N ASP A 32 -1.85 -10.51 -2.87
CA ASP A 32 -0.60 -10.11 -2.20
C ASP A 32 0.57 -10.00 -3.19
N ARG A 33 0.66 -10.93 -4.15
CA ARG A 33 1.70 -10.96 -5.20
C ARG A 33 3.12 -10.73 -4.66
N GLY A 34 3.46 -11.33 -3.52
CA GLY A 34 4.79 -11.19 -2.92
C GLY A 34 4.96 -9.97 -2.01
N ARG A 35 3.94 -9.14 -1.78
CA ARG A 35 4.09 -7.90 -1.03
C ARG A 35 4.37 -8.14 0.45
N LEU A 36 3.54 -8.92 1.13
CA LEU A 36 3.80 -9.31 2.52
C LEU A 36 4.59 -10.60 2.60
N SER A 37 4.37 -11.53 1.67
CA SER A 37 5.10 -12.82 1.70
C SER A 37 6.60 -12.65 1.44
N ASP A 38 7.01 -11.72 0.55
CA ASP A 38 8.42 -11.59 0.15
C ASP A 38 9.05 -10.23 0.48
N ASN A 39 8.31 -9.13 0.31
CA ASN A 39 8.90 -7.78 0.30
C ASN A 39 8.92 -7.11 1.68
N ILE A 40 7.82 -7.20 2.44
CA ILE A 40 7.73 -6.60 3.77
C ILE A 40 8.16 -7.63 4.81
N LYS A 41 9.48 -7.73 4.99
CA LYS A 41 10.11 -8.65 5.94
C LYS A 41 10.09 -8.14 7.38
N GLN A 42 9.92 -6.83 7.57
CA GLN A 42 9.95 -6.20 8.88
C GLN A 42 8.93 -5.07 8.98
N ALA A 43 8.07 -5.17 9.99
CA ALA A 43 7.24 -4.09 10.50
C ALA A 43 7.67 -3.81 11.94
N ALA A 44 7.85 -2.54 12.26
CA ALA A 44 8.43 -2.14 13.55
C ALA A 44 7.80 -0.83 14.03
N SER A 45 7.84 -0.61 15.35
CA SER A 45 7.32 0.60 15.97
C SER A 45 8.23 1.80 15.68
N ASP A 46 7.77 3.01 16.04
CA ASP A 46 8.59 4.21 15.89
C ASP A 46 9.91 4.10 16.69
N GLU A 47 9.81 3.60 17.91
CA GLU A 47 10.95 3.40 18.81
C GLU A 47 11.99 2.46 18.21
N GLN A 48 11.56 1.34 17.66
CA GLN A 48 12.43 0.35 17.02
C GLN A 48 13.13 0.93 15.79
N TRP A 49 12.41 1.69 14.95
CA TRP A 49 13.03 2.37 13.82
C TRP A 49 14.06 3.41 14.25
N ARG A 50 13.75 4.20 15.30
CA ARG A 50 14.68 5.18 15.88
C ARG A 50 15.94 4.54 16.43
N GLU A 51 15.84 3.39 17.07
CA GLU A 51 16.99 2.62 17.54
C GLU A 51 17.90 2.23 16.37
N ILE A 52 17.33 1.68 15.29
CA ILE A 52 18.06 1.32 14.07
C ILE A 52 18.78 2.55 13.50
N PHE A 53 18.08 3.68 13.36
CA PHE A 53 18.70 4.92 12.85
C PHE A 53 19.82 5.42 13.77
N GLY A 54 19.59 5.41 15.09
CA GLY A 54 20.56 5.84 16.09
C GLY A 54 21.83 5.00 16.05
N SER A 55 21.71 3.68 15.89
CA SER A 55 22.85 2.77 15.75
C SER A 55 23.70 3.06 14.51
N ALA A 56 23.08 3.64 13.47
CA ALA A 56 23.74 4.07 12.24
C ALA A 56 24.27 5.52 12.30
N GLY A 57 24.19 6.18 13.46
CA GLY A 57 24.60 7.57 13.64
C GLY A 57 23.65 8.61 13.02
N LEU A 58 22.41 8.23 12.73
CA LEU A 58 21.39 9.11 12.15
C LEU A 58 20.43 9.63 13.23
N LYS A 59 19.92 10.85 13.02
CA LYS A 59 18.93 11.49 13.88
C LYS A 59 17.63 11.72 13.14
N VAL A 60 16.50 11.47 13.79
CA VAL A 60 15.18 11.78 13.23
C VAL A 60 14.89 13.27 13.41
N ARG A 61 14.78 14.00 12.29
CA ARG A 61 14.38 15.42 12.26
C ARG A 61 12.87 15.59 12.26
N ARG A 62 12.18 14.71 11.53
CA ARG A 62 10.73 14.72 11.44
C ARG A 62 10.24 13.28 11.30
N HIS A 63 9.11 13.01 11.95
CA HIS A 63 8.37 11.76 11.81
C HIS A 63 6.90 12.08 11.57
N SER A 64 6.27 11.28 10.71
CA SER A 64 4.82 11.30 10.46
C SER A 64 4.30 9.89 10.19
N ASN A 65 3.03 9.67 10.46
CA ASN A 65 2.34 8.42 10.13
C ASN A 65 1.35 8.65 8.97
N HIS A 66 1.23 7.68 8.07
CA HIS A 66 0.41 7.80 6.86
C HIS A 66 -0.15 6.45 6.41
N LEU A 67 -1.29 6.51 5.72
CA LEU A 67 -2.08 5.39 5.19
C LEU A 67 -2.82 4.64 6.29
N SER A 68 -4.05 5.06 6.51
CA SER A 68 -5.02 4.42 7.39
C SER A 68 -5.49 3.08 6.81
N LYS A 69 -6.16 2.30 7.67
CA LYS A 69 -6.60 0.94 7.35
C LYS A 69 -7.42 0.85 6.07
N HIS A 70 -8.40 1.71 5.86
CA HIS A 70 -9.27 1.61 4.68
C HIS A 70 -8.52 1.97 3.40
N ILE A 71 -7.56 2.90 3.45
CA ILE A 71 -6.68 3.19 2.31
C ILE A 71 -5.80 1.99 1.99
N ILE A 72 -5.21 1.33 3.00
CA ILE A 72 -4.44 0.09 2.78
C ILE A 72 -5.32 -1.01 2.20
N GLN A 73 -6.51 -1.23 2.73
CA GLN A 73 -7.43 -2.27 2.25
C GLN A 73 -7.91 -1.99 0.82
N ALA A 74 -8.18 -0.73 0.47
CA ALA A 74 -8.46 -0.34 -0.91
C ALA A 74 -7.23 -0.56 -1.81
N TRP A 75 -6.02 -0.28 -1.32
CA TRP A 75 -4.79 -0.51 -2.05
C TRP A 75 -4.47 -1.99 -2.24
N ASP A 76 -4.78 -2.87 -1.27
CA ASP A 76 -4.54 -4.31 -1.35
C ASP A 76 -5.28 -4.91 -2.56
N ILE A 77 -6.57 -4.57 -2.71
CA ILE A 77 -7.39 -5.05 -3.83
C ILE A 77 -7.06 -4.24 -5.09
N GLY A 78 -7.20 -2.91 -5.00
CA GLY A 78 -7.05 -1.97 -6.12
C GLY A 78 -7.78 -2.45 -7.36
N PHE A 79 -7.05 -2.48 -8.48
CA PHE A 79 -7.52 -3.07 -9.74
C PHE A 79 -6.81 -4.37 -10.12
N ARG A 80 -6.10 -5.02 -9.18
CA ARG A 80 -5.33 -6.24 -9.48
C ARG A 80 -6.18 -7.34 -10.14
N PRO A 81 -7.41 -7.63 -9.68
CA PRO A 81 -8.25 -8.65 -10.32
C PRO A 81 -8.60 -8.34 -11.78
N MET A 82 -8.67 -7.05 -12.13
CA MET A 82 -9.04 -6.60 -13.47
C MET A 82 -7.85 -6.42 -14.39
N PHE A 83 -6.61 -6.56 -13.90
CA PHE A 83 -5.40 -6.30 -14.67
C PHE A 83 -5.34 -7.09 -15.99
N PRO A 84 -5.65 -8.40 -16.05
CA PRO A 84 -5.64 -9.14 -17.31
C PRO A 84 -6.65 -8.61 -18.33
N ALA A 85 -7.82 -8.15 -17.88
CA ALA A 85 -8.82 -7.55 -18.74
C ALA A 85 -8.36 -6.17 -19.26
N PHE A 86 -7.76 -5.36 -18.40
CA PHE A 86 -7.20 -4.07 -18.79
C PHE A 86 -6.05 -4.20 -19.79
N LEU A 87 -5.19 -5.20 -19.63
CA LEU A 87 -4.10 -5.44 -20.58
C LEU A 87 -4.67 -5.72 -21.99
N LYS A 88 -5.64 -6.64 -22.10
CA LYS A 88 -6.32 -6.93 -23.37
C LYS A 88 -7.00 -5.71 -23.97
N ALA A 89 -7.63 -4.88 -23.14
CA ALA A 89 -8.26 -3.65 -23.59
C ALA A 89 -7.23 -2.67 -24.16
N VAL A 90 -6.08 -2.49 -23.48
CA VAL A 90 -5.01 -1.60 -23.92
C VAL A 90 -4.40 -2.07 -25.25
N GLU A 91 -4.20 -3.37 -25.42
CA GLU A 91 -3.69 -3.95 -26.67
C GLU A 91 -4.61 -3.71 -27.88
N ALA A 92 -5.91 -3.53 -27.65
CA ALA A 92 -6.90 -3.24 -28.69
C ALA A 92 -7.00 -1.75 -29.06
N ILE A 93 -6.37 -0.85 -28.28
CA ILE A 93 -6.43 0.60 -28.53
C ILE A 93 -5.38 0.99 -29.57
N PRO A 94 -5.74 1.74 -30.63
CA PRO A 94 -4.78 2.30 -31.57
C PRO A 94 -3.71 3.15 -30.87
N VAL A 95 -2.44 3.02 -31.29
CA VAL A 95 -1.30 3.66 -30.61
C VAL A 95 -1.47 5.19 -30.55
N ASP A 96 -2.03 5.80 -31.59
CA ASP A 96 -2.31 7.23 -31.67
C ASP A 96 -3.42 7.70 -30.71
N LYS A 97 -4.20 6.77 -30.13
CA LYS A 97 -5.29 7.05 -29.17
C LYS A 97 -4.94 6.70 -27.73
N LEU A 98 -3.85 5.98 -27.49
CA LEU A 98 -3.48 5.50 -26.15
C LEU A 98 -3.35 6.63 -25.12
N ALA A 99 -2.73 7.76 -25.50
CA ALA A 99 -2.53 8.88 -24.60
C ALA A 99 -3.85 9.53 -24.16
N ASP A 100 -4.78 9.69 -25.11
CA ASP A 100 -6.10 10.29 -24.86
C ASP A 100 -6.93 9.39 -23.96
N VAL A 101 -7.02 8.09 -24.28
CA VAL A 101 -7.78 7.12 -23.48
C VAL A 101 -7.20 7.01 -22.07
N LYS A 102 -5.87 6.95 -21.93
CA LYS A 102 -5.23 6.94 -20.61
C LYS A 102 -5.59 8.19 -19.79
N SER A 103 -5.57 9.36 -20.42
CA SER A 103 -5.90 10.62 -19.75
C SER A 103 -7.35 10.61 -19.27
N GLU A 104 -8.29 10.14 -20.09
CA GLU A 104 -9.69 10.00 -19.72
C GLU A 104 -9.91 9.04 -18.54
N TRP A 105 -9.23 7.88 -18.55
CA TRP A 105 -9.29 6.92 -17.46
C TRP A 105 -8.73 7.48 -16.16
N VAL A 106 -7.60 8.17 -16.22
CA VAL A 106 -6.98 8.81 -15.06
C VAL A 106 -7.89 9.89 -14.49
N GLU A 107 -8.44 10.77 -15.32
CA GLU A 107 -9.34 11.82 -14.84
C GLU A 107 -10.64 11.24 -14.27
N SER A 108 -11.19 10.18 -14.88
CA SER A 108 -12.35 9.48 -14.35
C SER A 108 -12.05 8.86 -12.98
N LEU A 109 -10.91 8.18 -12.83
CA LEU A 109 -10.51 7.58 -11.56
C LEU A 109 -10.27 8.64 -10.48
N LYS A 110 -9.61 9.75 -10.82
CA LYS A 110 -9.31 10.84 -9.88
C LYS A 110 -10.57 11.41 -9.23
N ARG A 111 -11.71 11.47 -9.95
CA ARG A 111 -12.99 11.93 -9.39
C ARG A 111 -13.44 11.13 -8.16
N PHE A 112 -13.03 9.88 -8.05
CA PHE A 112 -13.37 9.01 -6.92
C PHE A 112 -12.18 8.82 -5.97
N ALA A 113 -10.98 8.60 -6.52
CA ALA A 113 -9.79 8.30 -5.74
C ALA A 113 -9.32 9.49 -4.89
N VAL A 114 -9.41 10.72 -5.40
CA VAL A 114 -8.98 11.92 -4.65
C VAL A 114 -9.86 12.17 -3.41
N PRO A 115 -11.20 12.25 -3.51
CA PRO A 115 -12.03 12.44 -2.32
C PRO A 115 -11.94 11.25 -1.35
N PHE A 116 -11.81 10.03 -1.87
CA PHE A 116 -11.56 8.86 -1.03
C PHE A 116 -10.22 8.99 -0.26
N ALA A 117 -9.14 9.37 -0.93
CA ALA A 117 -7.85 9.61 -0.28
C ALA A 117 -7.91 10.78 0.71
N ALA A 118 -8.76 11.79 0.49
CA ALA A 118 -8.96 12.90 1.41
C ALA A 118 -9.67 12.50 2.73
N THR A 119 -10.25 11.30 2.80
CA THR A 119 -10.77 10.74 4.08
C THR A 119 -9.66 10.24 5.02
N GLU A 120 -8.41 10.24 4.55
CA GLU A 120 -7.25 9.83 5.31
C GLU A 120 -7.03 10.70 6.56
N MET A 121 -6.79 10.05 7.70
CA MET A 121 -6.36 10.73 8.92
C MET A 121 -4.84 10.77 8.98
N HIS A 122 -4.24 11.89 8.57
CA HIS A 122 -2.80 12.07 8.64
C HIS A 122 -2.26 12.06 10.08
N ASN A 123 -1.04 11.55 10.26
CA ASN A 123 -0.34 11.47 11.55
C ASN A 123 -1.09 10.71 12.65
N ASN A 124 -1.97 9.78 12.28
CA ASN A 124 -2.56 8.86 13.24
C ASN A 124 -1.55 7.74 13.57
N PRO A 125 -1.21 7.49 14.85
CA PRO A 125 -0.27 6.44 15.25
C PRO A 125 -0.63 5.03 14.75
N THR A 126 -1.91 4.80 14.44
CA THR A 126 -2.39 3.52 13.92
C THR A 126 -2.16 3.34 12.42
N ASN A 127 -1.81 4.40 11.68
CA ASN A 127 -1.56 4.28 10.25
C ASN A 127 -0.40 3.33 9.94
N ALA A 128 -0.49 2.68 8.79
CA ALA A 128 0.30 1.50 8.45
C ALA A 128 1.77 1.78 8.13
N PHE A 129 2.16 3.05 7.96
CA PHE A 129 3.53 3.41 7.62
C PHE A 129 4.02 4.63 8.39
N HIS A 130 5.33 4.62 8.67
CA HIS A 130 6.12 5.72 9.18
C HIS A 130 6.86 6.44 8.04
N CYS A 131 6.89 7.77 8.08
CA CYS A 131 7.74 8.60 7.23
C CYS A 131 8.75 9.29 8.12
N TYR A 132 10.03 9.17 7.77
CA TYR A 132 11.11 9.81 8.49
C TYR A 132 11.87 10.76 7.58
N VAL A 133 12.20 11.93 8.12
CA VAL A 133 13.26 12.78 7.60
C VAL A 133 14.44 12.62 8.54
N LEU A 134 15.55 12.09 8.03
CA LEU A 134 16.75 11.80 8.79
C LEU A 134 17.82 12.87 8.52
N SER A 135 18.67 13.14 9.50
CA SER A 135 19.93 13.87 9.30
C SER A 135 21.09 13.07 9.88
N LYS A 136 22.30 13.42 9.44
CA LYS A 136 23.52 13.11 10.18
C LYS A 136 23.56 13.94 11.49
#